data_AF-Q9MPU7-F1
#
_entry.id   AF-Q9MPU7-F1
#
_cell.length_a   1.000
_cell.length_b   1.000
_cell.length_c   1.000
_cell.angle_alpha   90.00
_cell.angle_beta   90.00
_cell.angle_gamma   90.00
#
_symmetry.space_group_name_H-M   'P 1'
#
loop_
_entity.id
_entity.type
_entity.pdbx_description
1 polymer ?
#
loop_
_entity_poly.entity_id
_entity_poly.type
_entity_poly.pdbx_seq_one_letter_code
_entity_poly.pdbx_strand_id
1 'polypeptide(L)'
;WYFLFAYAILRSIPNKLGGVLALVASILILLLTPFLHMSKQRTMTFRPLSQLLFWILVTNLFILTWIGSQPVEHPFIIIGQLASIAYFTILLILFPTIGTLENKILNL
;
A
#
# COMPACT_ATOMS: atom_id res chain seq x y z
N TRP A 1 -4.97 3.76 18.20
CA TRP A 1 -5.44 2.98 17.04
C TRP A 1 -4.88 3.49 15.72
N TYR A 2 -4.85 4.81 15.48
CA TYR A 2 -4.40 5.44 14.22
C TYR A 2 -2.96 5.13 13.79
N PHE A 3 -2.04 4.81 14.71
CA PHE A 3 -0.67 4.41 14.39
C PHE A 3 -0.48 2.89 14.16
N LEU A 4 -1.52 2.07 14.35
CA LEU A 4 -1.36 0.61 14.33
C LEU A 4 -0.91 0.08 12.96
N PHE A 5 -1.32 0.69 11.85
CA PHE A 5 -0.88 0.27 10.53
C PHE A 5 0.65 0.44 10.35
N ALA A 6 1.19 1.59 10.76
CA ALA A 6 2.62 1.88 10.67
C ALA A 6 3.43 1.01 11.64
N TYR A 7 2.86 0.76 12.83
CA TYR A 7 3.42 -0.18 13.79
C TYR A 7 3.47 -1.61 13.25
N ALA A 8 2.43 -2.07 12.53
CA ALA A 8 2.41 -3.37 11.87
C ALA A 8 3.51 -3.51 10.79
N ILE A 9 3.77 -2.44 10.03
CA ILE A 9 4.86 -2.42 9.04
C ILE A 9 6.23 -2.49 9.73
N LEU A 10 6.43 -1.74 10.82
CA LEU A 10 7.68 -1.76 11.61
C LEU A 10 8.04 -3.18 12.08
N ARG A 11 7.08 -3.90 12.68
CA ARG A 11 7.30 -5.25 13.23
C ARG A 11 7.40 -6.35 12.17
N SER A 12 7.02 -6.08 10.92
CA SER A 12 7.06 -7.07 9.85
C SER A 12 8.48 -7.35 9.36
N ILE A 13 9.42 -6.42 9.57
CA ILE A 13 10.82 -6.55 9.17
C ILE A 13 11.66 -7.00 10.37
N PRO A 14 12.32 -8.17 10.34
CA PRO A 14 13.14 -8.68 11.44
C PRO A 14 14.52 -8.00 11.52
N ASN A 15 14.57 -6.67 11.31
CA ASN A 15 15.78 -5.85 11.43
C ASN A 15 15.42 -4.49 12.01
N LYS A 16 16.16 -4.05 13.03
CA LYS A 16 15.87 -2.80 13.75
C LYS A 16 15.93 -1.56 12.85
N LEU A 17 16.95 -1.44 12.01
CA LEU A 17 17.12 -0.30 11.10
C LEU A 17 16.13 -0.38 9.93
N GLY A 18 15.98 -1.56 9.33
CA GLY A 18 15.04 -1.79 8.22
C GLY A 18 13.58 -1.49 8.60
N GLY A 19 13.16 -1.93 9.79
CA GLY A 19 11.81 -1.64 10.29
C GLY A 19 11.54 -0.14 10.46
N VAL A 20 12.50 0.62 11.03
CA VAL A 20 12.35 2.08 11.20
C VAL A 20 12.29 2.78 9.85
N LEU A 21 13.15 2.39 8.90
CA LEU A 21 13.09 2.92 7.54
C LEU A 21 11.75 2.63 6.87
N ALA A 22 11.20 1.43 7.02
CA ALA A 22 9.91 1.07 6.45
C ALA A 22 8.74 1.83 7.09
N LEU A 23 8.78 2.05 8.41
CA LEU A 23 7.78 2.90 9.09
C LEU A 23 7.80 4.32 8.51
N VAL A 24 8.98 4.94 8.41
CA VAL A 24 9.11 6.29 7.87
C VAL A 24 8.67 6.32 6.39
N ALA A 25 9.10 5.33 5.60
CA ALA A 25 8.70 5.18 4.20
C ALA A 25 7.19 5.03 4.04
N SER A 26 6.50 4.36 4.98
CA SER A 26 5.05 4.15 4.90
C SER A 26 4.23 5.45 4.94
N ILE A 27 4.81 6.52 5.52
CA ILE A 27 4.23 7.86 5.56
C ILE A 27 4.78 8.71 4.41
N LEU A 28 6.11 8.70 4.20
CA LEU A 28 6.75 9.50 3.16
C LEU A 28 6.33 9.11 1.74
N ILE A 29 5.88 7.87 1.52
CA ILE A 29 5.34 7.43 0.23
C ILE A 29 4.18 8.30 -0.27
N LEU A 30 3.44 8.96 0.63
CA LEU A 30 2.38 9.89 0.25
C LEU A 30 2.91 11.08 -0.56
N LEU A 31 4.14 11.53 -0.28
CA LEU A 31 4.80 12.59 -1.04
C LEU A 31 5.21 12.13 -2.45
N LEU A 32 5.35 10.82 -2.66
CA LEU A 32 5.65 10.25 -3.97
C LEU A 32 4.39 10.12 -4.84
N THR A 33 3.19 10.18 -4.26
CA THR A 33 1.93 9.96 -5.00
C THR A 33 1.73 10.87 -6.22
N PRO A 34 2.10 12.17 -6.22
CA PRO A 34 1.96 13.00 -7.41
C PRO A 34 2.89 12.54 -8.56
N PHE A 35 4.07 12.04 -8.23
CA PHE A 35 5.06 11.57 -9.22
C PHE A 35 4.72 10.19 -9.79
N LEU A 36 3.94 9.39 -9.06
CA LEU A 36 3.49 8.06 -9.49
C LEU A 36 2.21 8.10 -10.34
N HIS A 37 1.64 9.29 -10.57
CA HIS A 37 0.43 9.44 -11.37
C HIS A 37 0.72 9.35 -12.88
N MET A 38 0.54 8.16 -13.45
CA MET A 38 0.81 7.90 -14.88
C MET A 38 -0.44 7.90 -15.78
N SER A 39 -1.62 8.18 -15.22
CA SER A 39 -2.86 8.22 -16.01
C SER A 39 -3.08 9.58 -16.66
N LYS A 40 -3.74 9.58 -17.82
CA LYS A 40 -4.17 10.82 -18.49
C LYS A 40 -5.42 11.44 -17.86
N GLN A 41 -6.17 10.68 -17.05
CA GLN A 41 -7.34 11.15 -16.32
C GLN A 41 -7.00 11.40 -14.84
N ARG A 42 -7.30 12.61 -14.36
CA ARG A 42 -6.99 13.03 -12.98
C ARG A 42 -7.76 12.24 -11.93
N THR A 43 -9.04 11.97 -12.14
CA THR A 43 -9.92 11.28 -11.20
C THR A 43 -10.03 9.79 -11.49
N MET A 44 -10.36 8.99 -10.48
CA MET A 44 -10.61 7.54 -10.67
C MET A 44 -12.03 7.21 -11.14
N THR A 45 -12.94 8.18 -11.29
CA THR A 45 -14.36 7.95 -11.62
C THR A 45 -14.60 7.09 -12.87
N PHE A 46 -13.77 7.25 -13.90
CA PHE A 46 -13.86 6.48 -15.16
C PHE A 46 -12.75 5.44 -15.32
N ARG A 47 -12.11 5.05 -14.21
CA ARG A 47 -10.96 4.14 -14.15
C ARG A 47 -11.26 2.94 -13.25
N PRO A 48 -12.04 1.95 -13.74
CA PRO A 48 -12.57 0.88 -12.91
C PRO A 48 -11.48 -0.01 -12.29
N LEU A 49 -10.36 -0.24 -12.98
CA LEU A 49 -9.25 -1.03 -12.44
C LEU A 49 -8.55 -0.28 -11.32
N SER A 50 -8.35 1.04 -11.49
CA SER A 50 -7.78 1.89 -10.44
C SER A 50 -8.70 2.00 -9.21
N GLN A 51 -10.03 2.03 -9.39
CA GLN A 51 -10.99 2.00 -8.28
C GLN A 51 -10.88 0.69 -7.49
N LEU A 52 -10.83 -0.45 -8.19
CA LEU A 52 -10.65 -1.75 -7.53
C LEU A 52 -9.36 -1.77 -6.72
N LEU A 53 -8.24 -1.31 -7.31
CA LEU A 53 -6.95 -1.25 -6.64
C LEU A 53 -6.96 -0.34 -5.41
N PHE A 54 -7.68 0.79 -5.48
CA PHE A 54 -7.89 1.68 -4.34
C PHE A 54 -8.63 0.98 -3.19
N TRP A 55 -9.71 0.25 -3.48
CA TRP A 55 -10.44 -0.50 -2.44
C TRP A 55 -9.62 -1.65 -1.85
N ILE A 56 -8.77 -2.29 -2.65
CA ILE A 56 -7.79 -3.27 -2.16
C ILE A 56 -6.80 -2.60 -1.21
N LEU A 57 -6.26 -1.41 -1.54
CA LEU A 57 -5.38 -0.65 -0.66
C LEU A 57 -6.06 -0.31 0.67
N VAL A 58 -7.29 0.19 0.63
CA VAL A 58 -8.08 0.53 1.82
C VAL A 58 -8.30 -0.71 2.70
N THR A 59 -8.67 -1.83 2.09
CA THR A 59 -8.83 -3.11 2.81
C THR A 59 -7.51 -3.56 3.44
N ASN A 60 -6.39 -3.40 2.72
CA ASN A 60 -5.07 -3.74 3.24
C ASN A 60 -4.66 -2.85 4.43
N LEU A 61 -5.01 -1.57 4.44
CA LEU A 61 -4.81 -0.68 5.59
C LEU A 61 -5.63 -1.12 6.82
N PHE A 62 -6.85 -1.61 6.62
CA PHE A 62 -7.63 -2.21 7.71
C PHE A 62 -6.97 -3.49 8.24
N ILE A 63 -6.46 -4.36 7.36
CA ILE A 63 -5.71 -5.56 7.75
C ILE A 63 -4.46 -5.19 8.55
N LEU A 64 -3.66 -4.22 8.09
CA LEU A 64 -2.47 -3.75 8.82
C LEU A 64 -2.83 -3.17 10.19
N THR A 65 -3.90 -2.40 10.28
CA THR A 65 -4.40 -1.84 11.55
C THR A 65 -4.81 -2.96 12.51
N TRP A 66 -5.50 -3.97 12.01
CA TRP A 66 -5.88 -5.15 12.78
C TRP A 66 -4.65 -5.94 13.24
N ILE A 67 -3.72 -6.27 12.35
CA ILE A 67 -2.48 -7.00 12.70
C ILE A 67 -1.63 -6.23 13.70
N GLY A 68 -1.59 -4.90 13.62
CA GLY A 68 -0.89 -4.05 14.59
C GLY A 68 -1.41 -4.23 16.02
N SER A 69 -2.66 -4.65 16.20
CA SER A 69 -3.27 -4.93 17.51
C SER A 69 -3.07 -6.36 18.02
N GLN A 70 -2.65 -7.28 17.16
CA GLN A 70 -2.49 -8.70 17.50
C GLN A 70 -1.10 -8.99 18.10
N PRO A 71 -0.92 -10.08 18.87
CA PRO A 71 0.40 -10.47 19.37
C PRO A 71 1.37 -10.84 18.24
N VAL A 72 2.68 -10.86 18.53
CA VAL A 72 3.74 -11.23 17.57
C VAL A 72 3.90 -12.74 17.52
N GLU A 73 2.86 -13.41 17.01
CA GLU A 73 2.77 -14.86 16.96
C GLU A 73 2.29 -15.33 15.59
N HIS A 74 2.47 -16.62 15.29
CA HIS A 74 1.87 -17.23 14.12
C HIS A 74 0.33 -17.27 14.30
N PRO A 75 -0.48 -16.93 13.28
CA PRO A 75 -0.15 -16.63 11.88
C PRO A 75 0.07 -15.13 11.57
N PHE A 76 -0.07 -14.25 12.57
CA PHE A 76 -0.11 -12.80 12.38
C PHE A 76 1.19 -12.20 11.85
N ILE A 77 2.34 -12.82 12.14
CA ILE A 77 3.64 -12.41 11.58
C ILE A 77 3.61 -12.46 10.06
N ILE A 78 3.20 -13.60 9.49
CA ILE A 78 3.18 -13.82 8.03
C ILE A 78 2.16 -12.90 7.37
N ILE A 79 0.98 -12.75 7.98
CA ILE A 79 -0.06 -11.85 7.46
C ILE A 79 0.43 -10.40 7.45
N GLY A 80 1.10 -9.94 8.52
CA GLY A 80 1.69 -8.61 8.59
C GLY A 80 2.76 -8.36 7.52
N GLN A 81 3.62 -9.36 7.27
CA GLN A 81 4.63 -9.30 6.23
C GLN A 81 4.01 -9.20 4.83
N LEU A 82 3.05 -10.06 4.51
CA LEU A 82 2.35 -10.04 3.23
C LEU A 82 1.59 -8.73 3.03
N ALA A 83 0.88 -8.24 4.05
CA ALA A 83 0.16 -6.99 3.99
C ALA A 83 1.10 -5.78 3.83
N SER A 84 2.27 -5.80 4.47
CA SER A 84 3.28 -4.74 4.34
C SER A 84 3.87 -4.72 2.92
N ILE A 85 4.20 -5.90 2.36
CA ILE A 85 4.66 -6.02 0.97
C ILE A 85 3.57 -5.51 0.02
N ALA A 86 2.33 -5.98 0.19
CA ALA A 86 1.20 -5.55 -0.63
C ALA A 86 1.00 -4.03 -0.60
N TYR A 87 1.16 -3.39 0.57
CA TYR A 87 1.04 -1.92 0.71
C TYR A 87 2.01 -1.18 -0.21
N PHE A 88 3.31 -1.50 -0.14
CA PHE A 88 4.32 -0.85 -0.97
C PHE A 88 4.18 -1.22 -2.44
N THR A 89 3.87 -2.48 -2.76
CA THR A 89 3.67 -2.94 -4.15
C THR A 89 2.48 -2.25 -4.81
N ILE A 90 1.36 -2.09 -4.09
CA ILE A 90 0.18 -1.42 -4.62
C ILE A 90 0.52 0.04 -4.98
N LEU A 91 1.15 0.76 -4.05
CA LEU A 91 1.47 2.17 -4.22
C LEU A 91 2.54 2.44 -5.27
N LEU A 92 3.67 1.74 -5.20
CA LEU A 92 4.84 2.02 -6.05
C LEU A 92 4.74 1.40 -7.45
N ILE A 93 4.07 0.26 -7.59
CA ILE A 93 4.11 -0.55 -8.82
C ILE A 93 2.72 -0.67 -9.45
N LEU A 94 1.70 -1.10 -8.71
CA LEU A 94 0.40 -1.42 -9.32
C LEU A 94 -0.36 -0.16 -9.76
N PHE A 95 -0.37 0.91 -8.97
CA PHE A 95 -1.03 2.16 -9.39
C PHE A 95 -0.48 2.74 -10.69
N PRO A 96 0.85 2.94 -10.88
CA PRO A 96 1.36 3.45 -12.14
C PRO A 96 1.17 2.47 -13.31
N THR A 97 1.34 1.17 -13.10
CA THR A 97 1.15 0.17 -14.17
C THR A 97 -0.31 0.09 -14.63
N ILE A 98 -1.28 0.05 -13.71
CA ILE A 98 -2.70 0.09 -14.05
C ILE A 98 -3.08 1.42 -14.71
N GLY A 99 -2.53 2.55 -14.25
CA GLY A 99 -2.77 3.84 -14.90
C GLY A 99 -2.33 3.88 -16.37
N THR A 100 -1.15 3.33 -16.68
CA THR A 100 -0.69 3.23 -18.08
C THR A 100 -1.48 2.21 -18.89
N LEU A 101 -1.91 1.11 -18.28
CA LEU A 101 -2.76 0.10 -18.93
C LEU A 101 -4.13 0.69 -19.30
N GLU A 102 -4.78 1.39 -18.37
CA GLU A 102 -6.08 2.04 -18.62
C GLU A 102 -5.98 3.10 -19.72
N ASN A 103 -4.89 3.86 -19.81
CA ASN A 103 -4.67 4.79 -20.91
C ASN A 103 -4.70 4.06 -22.26
N LYS A 104 -4.02 2.90 -22.37
CA LYS A 104 -3.98 2.10 -23.60
C LYS A 104 -5.36 1.52 -23.93
N ILE A 105 -6.09 1.00 -22.95
CA ILE A 105 -7.43 0.43 -23.15
C ILE A 105 -8.41 1.48 -23.67
N LEU A 106 -8.29 2.72 -23.17
CA LEU A 106 -9.16 3.83 -23.55
C LEU A 106 -8.65 4.60 -24.79
N ASN A 107 -7.56 4.16 -25.42
CA ASN A 107 -6.90 4.84 -26.54
C ASN A 107 -6.61 6.32 -26.26
N LEU A 108 -6.23 6.65 -25.02
CA LEU A 108 -5.86 7.98 -24.59
C LEU A 108 -4.37 8.22 -24.80
#